data_AF-A0A661JPK7-F1
#
_entry.id   AF-A0A661JPK7-F1
#
_cell.length_a   1.000
_cell.length_b   1.000
_cell.length_c   1.000
_cell.angle_alpha   90.00
_cell.angle_beta   90.00
_cell.angle_gamma   90.00
#
_symmetry.space_group_name_H-M   'P 1'
#
loop_
_entity.id
_entity.type
_entity.pdbx_description
1 polymer ?
#
loop_
_entity_poly.entity_id
_entity_poly.type
_entity_poly.pdbx_seq_one_letter_code
_entity_poly.pdbx_strand_id
1 'polypeptide(L)'
;MGPLIRRNHAGEEHLLESDPREDAEGGTPELQFRKFRRILRRWSLKDGVKELLSLLRGRGKKVGLVTNVGKRAVQEALGRFGVRDFFDEVVTRNDTTFMKPRGEGIRRCLSALGVRREEAIFIGDSLSDLHAARDAGVRVAIVKGGESLPEEILKEPPDYLWDSLKEALKVLKADG
;
A
#
# COMPACT_ATOMS: atom_id res chain seq x y z
N MET A 1 -0.01 11.08 -22.26
CA MET A 1 -1.12 10.86 -21.31
C MET A 1 -0.88 11.76 -20.10
N GLY A 2 -1.78 12.70 -19.81
CA GLY A 2 -1.68 13.60 -18.64
C GLY A 2 -1.98 12.87 -17.32
N PRO A 3 -1.70 13.48 -16.17
CA PRO A 3 -1.97 12.86 -14.87
C PRO A 3 -3.47 12.69 -14.63
N LEU A 4 -3.85 11.56 -14.04
CA LEU A 4 -5.24 11.27 -13.67
C LEU A 4 -5.56 12.01 -12.36
N ILE A 5 -6.40 13.05 -12.44
CA ILE A 5 -6.88 13.80 -11.27
C ILE A 5 -8.20 13.16 -10.83
N ARG A 6 -8.30 12.69 -9.58
CA ARG A 6 -9.58 12.29 -8.98
C ARG A 6 -9.89 13.17 -7.78
N ARG A 7 -11.15 13.60 -7.67
CA ARG A 7 -11.65 14.31 -6.50
C ARG A 7 -12.15 13.30 -5.47
N ASN A 8 -11.76 13.49 -4.20
CA ASN A 8 -12.37 12.72 -3.11
C ASN A 8 -13.80 13.24 -2.81
N HIS A 9 -14.52 12.57 -1.90
CA HIS A 9 -15.87 13.00 -1.48
C HIS A 9 -15.91 14.39 -0.81
N ALA A 10 -14.76 14.93 -0.38
CA ALA A 10 -14.63 16.29 0.16
C ALA A 10 -14.31 17.35 -0.93
N GLY A 11 -14.25 16.96 -2.21
CA GLY A 11 -13.93 17.85 -3.32
C GLY A 11 -12.44 18.16 -3.48
N GLU A 12 -11.57 17.53 -2.69
CA GLU A 12 -10.13 17.71 -2.77
C GLU A 12 -9.55 16.93 -3.95
N GLU A 13 -8.76 17.61 -4.77
CA GLU A 13 -8.08 17.00 -5.90
C GLU A 13 -6.89 16.18 -5.41
N HIS A 14 -7.05 14.86 -5.39
CA HIS A 14 -5.94 13.95 -5.21
C HIS A 14 -5.38 13.60 -6.59
N LEU A 15 -4.12 13.95 -6.79
CA LEU A 15 -3.39 13.44 -7.93
C LEU A 15 -3.00 11.99 -7.62
N LEU A 16 -3.61 11.06 -8.36
CA LEU A 16 -2.96 9.79 -8.65
C LEU A 16 -1.86 10.11 -9.67
N GLU A 17 -0.81 10.81 -9.21
CA GLU A 17 0.43 10.89 -9.95
C GLU A 17 0.94 9.45 -10.00
N SER A 18 0.80 8.82 -11.18
CA SER A 18 1.47 7.57 -11.52
C SER A 18 2.87 7.62 -10.92
N ASP A 19 3.25 6.58 -10.17
CA ASP A 19 4.60 6.43 -9.62
C ASP A 19 5.59 6.98 -10.64
N PRO A 20 6.46 7.95 -10.28
CA PRO A 20 7.51 8.40 -11.17
C PRO A 20 8.29 7.16 -11.60
N ARG A 21 7.90 6.62 -12.74
CA ARG A 21 8.62 5.65 -13.52
C ARG A 21 10.05 6.17 -13.54
N GLU A 22 10.98 5.42 -12.93
CA GLU A 22 12.42 5.69 -13.08
C GLU A 22 12.80 5.74 -14.57
N ASP A 23 11.95 5.15 -15.42
CA ASP A 23 11.99 5.06 -16.87
C ASP A 23 11.09 6.08 -17.62
N ALA A 24 10.48 7.08 -16.97
CA ALA A 24 9.68 8.09 -17.68
C ALA A 24 10.56 9.00 -18.57
N GLU A 25 10.47 8.76 -19.88
CA GLU A 25 11.16 9.40 -20.99
C GLU A 25 11.53 10.89 -20.79
N GLY A 26 12.84 11.17 -20.90
CA GLY A 26 13.39 12.50 -21.18
C GLY A 26 13.84 13.33 -19.97
N GLY A 27 15.11 13.75 -20.00
CA GLY A 27 15.71 14.70 -19.07
C GLY A 27 16.92 14.15 -18.32
N THR A 28 17.76 15.05 -17.79
CA THR A 28 18.95 14.64 -17.03
C THR A 28 18.56 13.95 -15.72
N PRO A 29 19.44 13.10 -15.13
CA PRO A 29 19.20 12.47 -13.85
C PRO A 29 18.78 13.45 -12.74
N GLU A 30 19.31 14.68 -12.76
CA GLU A 30 18.98 15.74 -11.80
C GLU A 30 17.53 16.22 -11.97
N LEU A 31 17.05 16.35 -13.22
CA LEU A 31 15.69 16.76 -13.50
C LEU A 31 14.69 15.68 -13.07
N GLN A 32 15.02 14.42 -13.34
CA GLN A 32 14.21 13.27 -12.92
C GLN A 32 14.13 13.20 -11.39
N PHE A 33 15.28 13.35 -10.70
CA PHE A 33 15.33 13.39 -9.25
C PHE A 33 14.53 14.55 -8.64
N ARG A 34 14.59 15.74 -9.25
CA ARG A 34 13.80 16.90 -8.81
C ARG A 34 12.29 16.67 -8.96
N LYS A 35 11.85 16.11 -10.10
CA LYS A 35 10.45 15.75 -10.33
C LYS A 35 9.98 14.72 -9.30
N PHE A 36 10.76 13.67 -9.11
CA PHE A 36 10.54 12.61 -8.14
C PHE A 36 10.34 13.15 -6.72
N ARG A 37 11.27 13.99 -6.22
CA ARG A 37 11.14 14.61 -4.88
C ARG A 37 9.90 15.48 -4.74
N ARG A 38 9.46 16.14 -5.82
CA ARG A 38 8.24 16.95 -5.79
C ARG A 38 6.99 16.08 -5.64
N ILE A 39 6.91 14.95 -6.36
CA ILE A 39 5.79 13.99 -6.25
C ILE A 39 5.76 13.40 -4.84
N LEU A 40 6.91 12.90 -4.37
CA LEU A 40 7.00 12.32 -3.03
C LEU A 40 6.50 13.31 -1.97
N ARG A 41 6.88 14.59 -2.02
CA ARG A 41 6.44 15.62 -1.07
C ARG A 41 4.93 15.73 -0.91
N ARG A 42 4.14 15.31 -1.91
CA ARG A 42 2.67 15.33 -1.88
C ARG A 42 2.08 14.13 -1.16
N TRP A 43 2.84 13.05 -1.00
CA TRP A 43 2.39 11.89 -0.25
C TRP A 43 2.19 12.28 1.22
N SER A 44 1.20 11.69 1.84
CA SER A 44 0.90 11.76 3.26
C SER A 44 0.57 10.35 3.76
N LEU A 45 0.75 10.13 5.06
CA LEU A 45 0.21 8.92 5.68
C LEU A 45 -1.30 9.09 5.87
N LYS A 46 -2.07 8.03 5.62
CA LYS A 46 -3.47 7.97 6.06
C LYS A 46 -3.52 8.04 7.59
N ASP A 47 -4.54 8.72 8.10
CA ASP A 47 -4.82 8.78 9.53
C ASP A 47 -4.93 7.37 10.13
N GLY A 48 -4.25 7.14 11.25
CA GLY A 48 -4.26 5.84 11.94
C GLY A 48 -3.17 4.86 11.51
N VAL A 49 -2.36 5.16 10.47
CA VAL A 49 -1.28 4.24 10.02
C VAL A 49 -0.27 4.00 11.14
N LYS A 50 0.24 5.05 11.79
CA LYS A 50 1.27 4.90 12.83
C LYS A 50 0.75 4.16 14.05
N GLU A 51 -0.49 4.44 14.43
CA GLU A 51 -1.19 3.78 15.54
C GLU A 51 -1.42 2.30 15.25
N LEU A 52 -1.82 1.96 14.01
CA LEU A 52 -1.99 0.57 13.58
C LEU A 52 -0.66 -0.18 13.59
N LEU A 53 0.38 0.39 12.99
CA LEU A 53 1.71 -0.23 12.95
C LEU A 53 2.28 -0.43 14.36
N SER A 54 2.11 0.57 15.24
CA SER A 54 2.52 0.47 16.65
C SER A 54 1.76 -0.61 17.40
N LEU A 55 0.43 -0.70 17.23
CA LEU A 55 -0.40 -1.75 17.84
C LEU A 55 0.03 -3.15 17.39
N LEU A 56 0.24 -3.35 16.09
CA LEU A 56 0.64 -4.64 15.53
C LEU A 56 2.00 -5.08 16.09
N ARG A 57 2.98 -4.15 16.12
CA ARG A 57 4.31 -4.41 16.67
C ARG A 57 4.25 -4.70 18.18
N GLY A 58 3.48 -3.93 18.93
CA GLY A 58 3.28 -4.14 20.38
C GLY A 58 2.65 -5.50 20.72
N ARG A 59 1.98 -6.13 19.75
CA ARG A 59 1.41 -7.49 19.85
C ARG A 59 2.28 -8.57 19.22
N GLY A 60 3.52 -8.25 18.87
CA GLY A 60 4.46 -9.20 18.26
C GLY A 60 4.04 -9.71 16.88
N LYS A 61 3.16 -8.99 16.16
CA LYS A 61 2.77 -9.35 14.80
C LYS A 61 3.89 -8.95 13.82
N LYS A 62 4.12 -9.81 12.83
CA LYS A 62 4.99 -9.50 11.69
C LYS A 62 4.27 -8.58 10.72
N VAL A 63 4.96 -7.54 10.24
CA VAL A 63 4.38 -6.54 9.34
C VAL A 63 5.21 -6.43 8.07
N GLY A 64 4.56 -6.66 6.92
CA GLY A 64 5.15 -6.52 5.60
C GLY A 64 4.53 -5.37 4.80
N LEU A 65 5.32 -4.73 3.94
CA LEU A 65 4.83 -3.78 2.93
C LEU A 65 4.98 -4.39 1.55
N VAL A 66 3.90 -4.44 0.76
CA VAL A 66 3.93 -4.88 -0.65
C VAL A 66 3.37 -3.79 -1.55
N THR A 67 4.16 -3.31 -2.50
CA THR A 67 3.80 -2.18 -3.35
C THR A 67 4.29 -2.31 -4.79
N ASN A 68 3.55 -1.74 -5.73
CA ASN A 68 3.96 -1.58 -7.14
C ASN A 68 4.87 -0.36 -7.35
N VAL A 69 5.23 0.32 -6.25
CA VAL A 69 6.11 1.48 -6.27
C VAL A 69 7.58 1.03 -6.30
N GLY A 70 8.43 1.77 -7.01
CA GLY A 70 9.88 1.52 -7.08
C GLY A 70 10.61 1.65 -5.73
N LYS A 71 11.68 0.86 -5.56
CA LYS A 71 12.45 0.73 -4.31
C LYS A 71 12.95 2.06 -3.76
N ARG A 72 13.49 2.93 -4.61
CA ARG A 72 14.00 4.24 -4.21
C ARG A 72 12.91 5.13 -3.63
N ALA A 73 11.75 5.18 -4.28
CA ALA A 73 10.57 5.93 -3.84
C ALA A 73 10.08 5.47 -2.46
N VAL A 74 9.96 4.15 -2.29
CA VAL A 74 9.53 3.55 -1.03
C VAL A 74 10.52 3.87 0.08
N GLN A 75 11.82 3.73 -0.15
CA GLN A 75 12.84 4.02 0.86
C GLN A 75 12.83 5.48 1.31
N GLU A 76 12.75 6.44 0.37
CA GLU A 76 12.68 7.86 0.72
C GLU A 76 11.37 8.20 1.45
N ALA A 77 10.24 7.63 1.02
CA ALA A 77 8.95 7.82 1.69
C ALA A 77 8.95 7.27 3.13
N LEU A 78 9.38 6.01 3.31
CA LEU A 78 9.44 5.37 4.64
C LEU A 78 10.37 6.14 5.60
N GLY A 79 11.51 6.61 5.10
CA GLY A 79 12.46 7.43 5.86
C GLY A 79 11.85 8.78 6.24
N ARG A 80 11.25 9.50 5.29
CA ARG A 80 10.60 10.79 5.54
C ARG A 80 9.46 10.68 6.57
N PHE A 81 8.65 9.64 6.49
CA PHE A 81 7.52 9.46 7.41
C PHE A 81 7.91 8.86 8.76
N GLY A 82 9.15 8.39 8.88
CA GLY A 82 9.68 7.77 10.11
C GLY A 82 8.96 6.47 10.44
N VAL A 83 8.65 5.65 9.42
CA VAL A 83 7.88 4.40 9.59
C VAL A 83 8.61 3.15 9.08
N ARG A 84 9.86 3.29 8.62
CA ARG A 84 10.65 2.15 8.12
C ARG A 84 10.75 1.00 9.12
N ASP A 85 10.95 1.33 10.40
CA ASP A 85 11.24 0.36 11.45
C ASP A 85 10.02 -0.43 11.92
N PHE A 86 8.82 -0.12 11.41
CA PHE A 86 7.63 -0.93 11.65
C PHE A 86 7.53 -2.13 10.70
N PHE A 87 8.25 -2.13 9.59
CA PHE A 87 8.16 -3.19 8.59
C PHE A 87 9.32 -4.18 8.73
N ASP A 88 8.99 -5.43 9.02
CA ASP A 88 9.92 -6.56 9.00
C ASP A 88 10.40 -6.86 7.57
N GLU A 89 9.52 -6.68 6.56
CA GLU A 89 9.83 -6.90 5.15
C GLU A 89 9.20 -5.82 4.26
N VAL A 90 9.91 -5.43 3.20
CA VAL A 90 9.43 -4.47 2.19
C VAL A 90 9.67 -5.04 0.80
N VAL A 91 8.58 -5.41 0.12
CA VAL A 91 8.56 -5.89 -1.27
C VAL A 91 8.07 -4.76 -2.18
N THR A 92 8.92 -4.36 -3.11
CA THR A 92 8.67 -3.27 -4.06
C THR A 92 8.52 -3.81 -5.48
N ARG A 93 8.19 -2.94 -6.44
CA ARG A 93 8.16 -3.32 -7.87
C ARG A 93 9.44 -3.97 -8.34
N ASN A 94 10.58 -3.57 -7.79
CA ASN A 94 11.89 -4.09 -8.18
C ASN A 94 12.13 -5.52 -7.67
N ASP A 95 11.31 -6.02 -6.74
CA ASP A 95 11.48 -7.32 -6.09
C ASP A 95 10.56 -8.40 -6.69
N THR A 96 9.75 -8.07 -7.70
CA THR A 96 8.83 -9.00 -8.36
C THR A 96 8.96 -8.98 -9.88
N THR A 97 8.67 -10.12 -10.49
CA THR A 97 8.51 -10.25 -11.95
C THR A 97 7.16 -9.69 -12.36
N PHE A 98 6.11 -10.02 -11.59
CA PHE A 98 4.77 -9.52 -11.79
C PHE A 98 4.31 -8.69 -10.59
N MET A 99 3.84 -7.49 -10.87
CA MET A 99 3.23 -6.58 -9.91
C MET A 99 1.79 -6.98 -9.56
N LYS A 100 1.23 -6.39 -8.51
CA LYS A 100 -0.23 -6.43 -8.25
C LYS A 100 -0.95 -5.99 -9.53
N PRO A 101 -2.00 -6.70 -10.00
CA PRO A 101 -2.86 -7.62 -9.26
C PRO A 101 -2.36 -9.07 -9.12
N ARG A 102 -1.12 -9.39 -9.51
CA ARG A 102 -0.54 -10.72 -9.27
C ARG A 102 -0.04 -10.80 -7.83
N GLY A 103 -0.27 -11.95 -7.18
CA GLY A 103 0.06 -12.19 -5.78
C GLY A 103 1.53 -12.50 -5.49
N GLU A 104 2.43 -12.36 -6.49
CA GLU A 104 3.85 -12.70 -6.35
C GLU A 104 4.51 -11.94 -5.21
N GLY A 105 4.28 -10.63 -5.12
CA GLY A 105 4.84 -9.81 -4.06
C GLY A 105 4.35 -10.20 -2.66
N ILE A 106 3.08 -10.61 -2.54
CA ILE A 106 2.52 -11.08 -1.27
C ILE A 106 3.14 -12.42 -0.87
N ARG A 107 3.22 -13.38 -1.81
CA ARG A 107 3.88 -14.68 -1.56
C ARG A 107 5.34 -14.53 -1.15
N ARG A 108 6.08 -13.63 -1.82
CA ARG A 108 7.46 -13.28 -1.46
C ARG A 108 7.54 -12.73 -0.04
N CYS A 109 6.67 -11.77 0.29
CA CYS A 109 6.63 -11.18 1.62
C CYS A 109 6.33 -12.23 2.71
N LEU A 110 5.33 -13.10 2.49
CA LEU A 110 5.01 -14.19 3.41
C LEU A 110 6.20 -15.13 3.64
N SER A 111 6.87 -15.52 2.56
CA SER A 111 8.05 -16.38 2.62
C SER A 111 9.19 -15.73 3.42
N ALA A 112 9.45 -14.44 3.21
CA ALA A 112 10.50 -13.71 3.94
C ALA A 112 10.19 -13.57 5.43
N LEU A 113 8.90 -13.43 5.78
CA LEU A 113 8.44 -13.34 7.16
C LEU A 113 8.28 -14.71 7.86
N GLY A 114 8.34 -15.81 7.11
CA GLY A 114 8.07 -17.15 7.64
C GLY A 114 6.62 -17.33 8.10
N VAL A 115 5.67 -16.63 7.48
CA VAL A 115 4.24 -16.62 7.85
C VAL A 115 3.44 -17.43 6.83
N ARG A 116 2.52 -18.28 7.29
CA ARG A 116 1.60 -19.00 6.40
C ARG A 116 0.48 -18.09 5.92
N ARG A 117 0.00 -18.30 4.69
CA ARG A 117 -1.04 -17.45 4.08
C ARG A 117 -2.34 -17.41 4.90
N GLU A 118 -2.66 -18.49 5.61
CA GLU A 118 -3.86 -18.61 6.47
C GLU A 118 -3.76 -17.76 7.75
N GLU A 119 -2.54 -17.41 8.16
CA GLU A 119 -2.24 -16.59 9.36
C GLU A 119 -2.06 -15.11 9.02
N ALA A 120 -2.20 -14.75 7.75
CA ALA A 120 -2.02 -13.39 7.26
C ALA A 120 -3.33 -12.77 6.78
N ILE A 121 -3.35 -11.44 6.83
CA ILE A 121 -4.35 -10.60 6.17
C ILE A 121 -3.63 -9.51 5.39
N PHE A 122 -4.02 -9.30 4.14
CA PHE A 122 -3.53 -8.20 3.32
C PHE A 122 -4.46 -6.99 3.49
N ILE A 123 -3.90 -5.83 3.80
CA ILE A 123 -4.66 -4.58 3.94
C ILE A 123 -4.27 -3.66 2.79
N GLY A 124 -5.24 -3.35 1.92
CA GLY A 124 -5.05 -2.50 0.76
C GLY A 124 -6.18 -1.48 0.58
N ASP A 125 -6.18 -0.80 -0.55
CA ASP A 125 -7.15 0.26 -0.86
C ASP A 125 -7.57 0.29 -2.34
N SER A 126 -7.23 -0.76 -3.08
CA SER A 126 -7.48 -0.90 -4.51
C SER A 126 -8.01 -2.29 -4.90
N LEU A 127 -8.62 -2.40 -6.09
CA LEU A 127 -8.92 -3.69 -6.71
C LEU A 127 -7.64 -4.49 -7.01
N SER A 128 -6.53 -3.80 -7.27
CA SER A 128 -5.22 -4.45 -7.47
C SER A 128 -4.77 -5.20 -6.21
N ASP A 129 -5.00 -4.62 -5.03
CA ASP A 129 -4.75 -5.26 -3.73
C ASP A 129 -5.66 -6.45 -3.50
N LEU A 130 -6.96 -6.27 -3.75
CA LEU A 130 -7.97 -7.33 -3.67
C LEU A 130 -7.56 -8.55 -4.50
N HIS A 131 -7.26 -8.33 -5.78
CA HIS A 131 -6.89 -9.40 -6.71
C HIS A 131 -5.55 -10.03 -6.35
N ALA A 132 -4.56 -9.24 -5.94
CA ALA A 132 -3.27 -9.77 -5.51
C ALA A 132 -3.40 -10.67 -4.28
N ALA A 133 -4.20 -10.27 -3.29
CA ALA A 133 -4.43 -11.06 -2.08
C ALA A 133 -5.17 -12.37 -2.40
N ARG A 134 -6.18 -12.33 -3.28
CA ARG A 134 -6.89 -13.50 -3.77
C ARG A 134 -5.98 -14.46 -4.55
N ASP A 135 -5.15 -13.94 -5.46
CA ASP A 135 -4.14 -14.73 -6.18
C ASP A 135 -3.12 -15.36 -5.23
N ALA A 136 -2.78 -14.68 -4.13
CA ALA A 136 -1.91 -15.21 -3.08
C ALA A 136 -2.60 -16.17 -2.09
N GLY A 137 -3.94 -16.29 -2.15
CA GLY A 137 -4.72 -17.11 -1.24
C GLY A 137 -4.71 -16.61 0.21
N VAL A 138 -4.64 -15.28 0.40
CA VAL A 138 -4.61 -14.58 1.69
C VAL A 138 -5.93 -13.81 1.87
N ARG A 139 -6.43 -13.72 3.11
CA ARG A 139 -7.59 -12.85 3.42
C ARG A 139 -7.26 -11.40 3.12
N VAL A 140 -8.26 -10.62 2.73
CA VAL A 140 -8.07 -9.22 2.34
C VAL A 140 -9.06 -8.28 3.00
N ALA A 141 -8.52 -7.19 3.54
CA ALA A 141 -9.28 -6.03 3.96
C ALA A 141 -9.01 -4.86 3.02
N ILE A 142 -10.06 -4.18 2.57
CA ILE A 142 -9.95 -2.95 1.79
C ILE A 142 -10.41 -1.77 2.63
N VAL A 143 -9.59 -0.72 2.66
CA VAL A 143 -9.92 0.55 3.31
C VAL A 143 -10.43 1.53 2.26
N LYS A 144 -11.63 2.08 2.47
CA LYS A 144 -12.25 3.06 1.56
C LYS A 144 -11.45 4.37 1.48
N GLY A 145 -11.75 5.16 0.45
CA GLY A 145 -11.04 6.42 0.17
C GLY A 145 -9.63 6.19 -0.37
N GLY A 146 -9.40 5.05 -1.01
CA GLY A 146 -8.16 4.66 -1.67
C GLY A 146 -8.18 4.88 -3.18
N GLU A 147 -7.37 4.08 -3.90
CA GLU A 147 -7.21 4.15 -5.35
C GLU A 147 -8.49 3.73 -6.11
N SER A 148 -9.17 2.66 -5.66
CA SER A 148 -10.40 2.17 -6.29
C SER A 148 -11.65 2.72 -5.62
N LEU A 149 -12.71 2.90 -6.43
CA LEU A 149 -13.97 3.42 -5.89
C LEU A 149 -14.71 2.34 -5.10
N PRO A 150 -15.44 2.71 -4.02
CA PRO A 150 -16.23 1.75 -3.25
C PRO A 150 -17.20 0.93 -4.11
N GLU A 151 -17.86 1.55 -5.09
CA GLU A 151 -18.79 0.88 -6.00
C GLU A 151 -18.12 -0.15 -6.92
N GLU A 152 -16.83 0.00 -7.21
CA GLU A 152 -16.05 -0.98 -7.97
C GLU A 152 -15.70 -2.17 -7.06
N ILE A 153 -15.27 -1.88 -5.83
CA ILE A 153 -14.95 -2.90 -4.82
C ILE A 153 -16.19 -3.73 -4.45
N LEU A 154 -17.37 -3.12 -4.37
CA LEU A 154 -18.62 -3.81 -4.02
C LEU A 154 -19.08 -4.84 -5.05
N LYS A 155 -18.60 -4.76 -6.30
CA LYS A 155 -18.86 -5.80 -7.32
C LYS A 155 -18.12 -7.10 -7.01
N GLU A 156 -17.04 -7.01 -6.23
CA GLU A 156 -16.19 -8.13 -5.86
C GLU A 156 -15.75 -7.95 -4.40
N PRO A 157 -16.64 -8.22 -3.42
CA PRO A 157 -16.41 -7.80 -2.04
C PRO A 157 -15.18 -8.47 -1.41
N PRO A 158 -14.35 -7.72 -0.66
CA PRO A 158 -13.26 -8.28 0.16
C PRO A 158 -13.80 -9.03 1.38
N ASP A 159 -12.94 -9.74 2.11
CA ASP A 159 -13.32 -10.36 3.41
C ASP A 159 -13.75 -9.28 4.42
N TYR A 160 -13.11 -8.11 4.36
CA TYR A 160 -13.45 -6.94 5.16
C TYR A 160 -13.41 -5.66 4.33
N LEU A 161 -14.42 -4.81 4.47
CA LEU A 161 -14.47 -3.49 3.87
C LEU A 161 -14.61 -2.45 4.98
N TRP A 162 -13.56 -1.66 5.22
CA TRP A 162 -13.51 -0.67 6.30
C TRP A 162 -13.58 0.75 5.77
N ASP A 163 -14.28 1.63 6.48
CA ASP A 163 -14.34 3.06 6.15
C ASP A 163 -13.01 3.77 6.46
N SER A 164 -12.23 3.25 7.41
CA SER A 164 -10.94 3.83 7.80
C SER A 164 -10.05 2.84 8.56
N LEU A 165 -8.76 3.15 8.69
CA LEU A 165 -7.83 2.41 9.55
C LEU A 165 -8.20 2.50 11.05
N LYS A 166 -8.97 3.51 11.46
CA LYS A 166 -9.51 3.60 12.83
C LYS A 166 -10.51 2.48 13.12
N GLU A 167 -11.23 2.03 12.11
CA GLU A 167 -12.13 0.87 12.21
C GLU A 167 -11.32 -0.42 12.33
N ALA A 168 -10.29 -0.60 11.49
CA ALA A 168 -9.34 -1.71 11.60
C ALA A 168 -8.74 -1.82 13.01
N LEU A 169 -8.33 -0.69 13.58
CA LEU A 169 -7.83 -0.59 14.96
C LEU A 169 -8.84 -1.05 16.01
N LYS A 170 -10.13 -0.74 15.86
CA LYS A 170 -11.17 -1.17 16.80
C LYS A 170 -11.36 -2.68 16.76
N VAL A 171 -11.44 -3.25 15.56
CA VAL A 171 -11.58 -4.71 15.37
C VAL A 171 -10.39 -5.44 15.99
N LEU A 172 -9.16 -5.02 15.63
CA LEU A 172 -7.96 -5.64 16.17
C LEU A 172 -7.89 -5.53 17.70
N LYS A 173 -8.26 -4.38 18.28
CA LYS A 173 -8.27 -4.22 19.75
C LYS A 173 -9.28 -5.14 20.45
N ALA A 174 -10.40 -5.43 19.81
CA ALA A 174 -11.42 -6.32 20.36
C ALA A 174 -11.00 -7.81 20.34
N ASP A 175 -10.17 -8.21 19.37
CA ASP A 175 -9.79 -9.62 19.15
C ASP A 175 -8.73 -10.18 20.12
N GLY A 176 -8.35 -9.46 21.19
CA GLY A 176 -7.37 -9.90 22.20
C GLY A 176 -5.92 -9.85 21.72
#